data_AF-A0A8X6HFX7-F1
#
_entry.id   AF-A0A8X6HFX7-F1
#
_cell.length_a   1.000
_cell.length_b   1.000
_cell.length_c   1.000
_cell.angle_alpha   90.00
_cell.angle_beta   90.00
_cell.angle_gamma   90.00
#
_symmetry.space_group_name_H-M   'P 1'
#
loop_
_entity.id
_entity.type
_entity.pdbx_description
1 polymer ?
#
loop_
_entity_poly.entity_id
_entity_poly.type
_entity_poly.pdbx_seq_one_letter_code
_entity_poly.pdbx_strand_id
1 'polypeptide(L)'
;MEEGVCKTIRSSGVNRYVIVLRRSNPYIVVHELSHMVENELNLSLEQEFLHKVYQDIEQNLRQANVLVQKIISQIIFKEIQAYQTAKSRASELFARYFELFAWAQEVYPKDKEYLIRTQDLNKVFLATYQWKKSCLDPQMMDRIDKEIKEYSNKTATKDVTKVQSSWTNKFSPGGKKISSIFGDDD
;
A
#
# COMPACT_ATOMS: atom_id res chain seq x y z
N MET A 1 3.75 -11.56 16.16
CA MET A 1 5.19 -11.79 15.92
C MET A 1 5.60 -10.74 14.91
N GLU A 2 6.49 -9.80 15.25
CA GLU A 2 6.86 -8.68 14.36
C GLU A 2 7.43 -9.21 13.04
N GLU A 3 6.88 -8.74 11.91
CA GLU A 3 7.25 -9.20 10.56
C GLU A 3 8.33 -8.33 9.90
N GLY A 4 8.52 -7.11 10.42
CA GLY A 4 9.56 -6.15 10.05
C GLY A 4 9.88 -5.20 11.21
N VAL A 5 10.98 -4.44 11.09
CA VAL A 5 11.33 -3.35 12.00
C VAL A 5 12.04 -2.23 11.21
N CYS A 6 11.57 -1.00 11.36
CA CYS A 6 12.27 0.22 10.95
C CYS A 6 13.01 0.87 12.13
N LYS A 7 14.32 1.10 11.99
CA LYS A 7 15.14 1.83 12.97
C LYS A 7 15.74 3.08 12.35
N THR A 8 15.62 4.19 13.08
CA THR A 8 16.23 5.47 12.73
C THR A 8 17.56 5.64 13.47
N ILE A 9 18.65 5.73 12.71
CA ILE A 9 19.98 6.08 13.18
C ILE A 9 20.18 7.58 12.94
N ARG A 10 20.02 8.36 14.01
CA ARG A 10 20.23 9.81 13.96
C ARG A 10 21.72 10.11 13.79
N SER A 11 22.06 10.95 12.81
CA SER A 11 23.41 11.49 12.63
C SER A 11 23.34 13.01 12.53
N SER A 12 24.48 13.70 12.72
CA SER A 12 24.56 15.17 12.77
C SER A 12 24.24 15.89 11.44
N GLY A 13 23.89 15.16 10.39
CA GLY A 13 23.51 15.74 9.09
C GLY A 13 22.24 15.13 8.50
N VAL A 14 22.22 13.80 8.31
CA VAL A 14 21.11 13.10 7.63
C VAL A 14 20.69 11.88 8.44
N ASN A 15 19.39 11.66 8.61
CA ASN A 15 18.88 10.45 9.23
C ASN A 15 19.20 9.23 8.35
N ARG A 16 19.74 8.18 8.96
CA ARG A 16 19.93 6.89 8.30
C ARG A 16 18.85 5.92 8.79
N TYR A 17 18.20 5.25 7.86
CA TYR A 17 17.15 4.28 8.18
C TYR A 17 17.60 2.87 7.87
N VAL A 18 17.35 1.96 8.79
CA VAL A 18 17.60 0.52 8.62
C VAL A 18 16.26 -0.19 8.73
N ILE A 19 15.82 -0.77 7.62
CA ILE A 19 14.61 -1.59 7.55
C ILE A 19 15.05 -3.06 7.51
N VAL A 20 14.59 -3.84 8.48
CA VAL A 20 14.83 -5.28 8.56
C VAL A 20 13.52 -6.00 8.32
N LEU A 21 13.48 -6.88 7.32
CA LEU A 21 12.29 -7.66 6.96
C LEU A 21 12.58 -9.14 7.19
N ARG A 22 11.68 -9.85 7.87
CA ARG A 22 11.82 -11.30 8.07
C ARG A 22 11.41 -12.11 6.85
N ARG A 23 10.54 -11.55 6.01
CA ARG A 23 10.06 -12.15 4.75
C ARG A 23 9.98 -11.06 3.69
N SER A 24 10.30 -11.40 2.44
CA SER A 24 10.18 -10.50 1.30
C SER A 24 8.72 -10.35 0.85
N ASN A 25 7.87 -9.88 1.75
CA ASN A 25 6.50 -9.50 1.43
C ASN A 25 6.49 -7.99 1.11
N PRO A 26 6.17 -7.59 -0.14
CA PRO A 26 6.26 -6.19 -0.57
C PRO A 26 5.36 -5.24 0.23
N TYR A 27 4.29 -5.76 0.84
CA TYR A 27 3.37 -4.92 1.62
C TYR A 27 3.97 -4.52 2.97
N ILE A 28 4.77 -5.41 3.58
CA ILE A 28 5.52 -5.11 4.80
C ILE A 28 6.59 -4.05 4.52
N VAL A 29 7.17 -4.05 3.31
CA VAL A 29 8.10 -2.98 2.91
C VAL A 29 7.40 -1.61 2.99
N VAL A 30 6.17 -1.49 2.48
CA VAL A 30 5.39 -0.24 2.53
C VAL A 30 5.05 0.13 3.97
N HIS A 31 4.70 -0.85 4.80
CA HIS A 31 4.49 -0.65 6.23
C HIS A 31 5.71 0.01 6.89
N GLU A 32 6.89 -0.59 6.74
CA GLU A 32 8.12 -0.06 7.36
C GLU A 32 8.56 1.28 6.76
N LEU A 33 8.37 1.49 5.46
CA LEU A 33 8.62 2.79 4.81
C LEU A 33 7.68 3.88 5.34
N SER A 34 6.46 3.52 5.75
CA SER A 34 5.53 4.48 6.34
C SER A 34 6.04 4.97 7.70
N HIS A 35 6.56 4.07 8.55
CA HIS A 35 7.23 4.45 9.80
C HIS A 35 8.46 5.34 9.54
N MET A 36 9.21 5.10 8.47
CA MET A 36 10.30 6.00 8.07
C MET A 36 9.79 7.40 7.73
N VAL A 37 8.73 7.51 6.92
CA VAL A 37 8.13 8.80 6.52
C VAL A 37 7.58 9.55 7.74
N GLU A 38 6.88 8.87 8.64
CA GLU A 38 6.40 9.45 9.89
C GLU A 38 7.55 10.11 10.68
N ASN A 39 8.65 9.38 10.83
CA ASN A 39 9.81 9.84 11.58
C ASN A 39 10.56 10.99 10.89
N GLU A 40 10.74 10.92 9.57
CA GLU A 40 11.44 11.95 8.79
C GLU A 40 10.68 13.28 8.78
N LEU A 41 9.35 13.22 8.75
CA LEU A 41 8.49 14.39 8.79
C LEU A 41 8.13 14.83 10.21
N ASN A 42 8.48 14.05 11.23
CA ASN A 42 8.12 14.28 12.63
C ASN A 42 6.59 14.52 12.79
N LEU A 43 5.79 13.65 12.17
CA LEU A 43 4.33 13.81 12.14
C LEU A 43 3.72 13.68 13.53
N SER A 44 2.73 14.53 13.83
CA SER A 44 1.85 14.37 14.99
C SER A 44 0.55 13.68 14.56
N LEU A 45 0.50 12.36 14.72
CA LEU A 45 -0.60 11.52 14.23
C LEU A 45 -1.77 11.39 15.21
N GLU A 46 -1.54 11.67 16.49
CA GLU A 46 -2.49 11.38 17.59
C GLU A 46 -3.75 12.25 17.57
N GLN A 47 -3.71 13.37 16.85
CA GLN A 47 -4.82 14.32 16.76
C GLN A 47 -5.62 14.14 15.47
N GLU A 48 -5.19 14.79 14.40
CA GLU A 48 -6.01 14.92 13.20
C GLU A 48 -6.11 13.61 12.42
N PHE A 49 -4.98 12.94 12.13
CA PHE A 49 -4.97 11.67 11.40
C PHE A 49 -5.83 10.61 12.09
N LEU A 50 -5.59 10.37 13.38
CA LEU A 50 -6.33 9.38 14.15
C LEU A 50 -7.84 9.66 14.14
N HIS A 51 -8.23 10.92 14.34
CA HIS A 51 -9.63 11.33 14.31
C HIS A 51 -10.28 11.08 12.94
N LYS A 52 -9.59 11.43 11.84
CA LYS A 52 -10.10 11.25 10.47
C LYS A 52 -10.29 9.77 10.12
N VAL A 53 -9.37 8.91 10.55
CA VAL A 53 -9.51 7.46 10.34
C VAL A 53 -10.72 6.90 11.09
N TYR A 54 -10.92 7.26 12.36
CA TYR A 54 -12.08 6.78 13.10
C TYR A 54 -13.39 7.33 12.55
N GLN A 55 -13.42 8.60 12.14
CA GLN A 55 -14.56 9.21 11.46
C GLN A 55 -14.95 8.41 10.20
N ASP A 56 -13.97 8.10 9.36
CA ASP A 56 -14.17 7.33 8.13
C ASP A 56 -14.71 5.93 8.42
N ILE A 57 -14.18 5.26 9.43
CA ILE A 57 -14.61 3.91 9.79
C ILE A 57 -16.04 3.91 10.33
N GLU A 58 -16.40 4.86 11.19
CA GLU A 58 -17.74 4.95 11.75
C GLU A 58 -18.79 5.25 10.67
N GLN A 59 -18.48 6.16 9.75
CA GLN A 59 -19.42 6.66 8.74
C GLN A 59 -19.54 5.73 7.51
N ASN A 60 -18.41 5.19 7.04
CA ASN A 60 -18.33 4.61 5.70
C ASN A 60 -18.13 3.09 5.71
N LEU A 61 -17.54 2.50 6.76
CA LEU A 61 -17.17 1.08 6.75
C LEU A 61 -18.39 0.16 6.57
N ARG A 62 -19.51 0.46 7.24
CA ARG A 62 -20.74 -0.35 7.15
C ARG A 62 -21.33 -0.41 5.74
N GLN A 63 -21.01 0.57 4.90
CA GLN A 63 -21.48 0.66 3.51
C GLN A 63 -20.53 -0.03 2.52
N ALA A 64 -19.31 -0.38 2.96
CA ALA A 64 -18.35 -1.10 2.14
C ALA A 64 -18.77 -2.57 1.94
N ASN A 65 -18.17 -3.24 0.95
CA ASN A 65 -18.41 -4.68 0.78
C ASN A 65 -17.87 -5.48 1.98
N VAL A 66 -18.45 -6.68 2.22
CA VAL A 66 -18.15 -7.52 3.39
C VAL A 66 -16.66 -7.88 3.49
N LEU A 67 -15.97 -8.07 2.37
CA LEU A 67 -14.53 -8.36 2.37
C LEU A 67 -13.73 -7.16 2.91
N VAL A 68 -13.99 -5.96 2.39
CA VAL A 68 -13.35 -4.72 2.85
C VAL A 68 -13.63 -4.50 4.34
N GLN A 69 -14.87 -4.72 4.78
CA GLN A 69 -15.22 -4.66 6.19
C GLN A 69 -14.39 -5.61 7.05
N LYS A 70 -14.24 -6.88 6.63
CA LYS A 70 -13.45 -7.88 7.35
C LYS A 70 -11.98 -7.52 7.40
N ILE A 71 -11.39 -7.11 6.28
CA ILE A 71 -9.94 -6.80 6.21
C ILE A 71 -9.63 -5.55 7.03
N ILE A 72 -10.41 -4.48 6.90
CA ILE A 72 -10.25 -3.27 7.72
C ILE A 72 -10.45 -3.62 9.20
N SER A 73 -11.44 -4.44 9.55
CA SER A 73 -11.65 -4.79 10.95
C SER A 73 -10.50 -5.60 11.54
N GLN A 74 -9.92 -6.51 10.77
CA GLN A 74 -8.76 -7.29 11.17
C GLN A 74 -7.53 -6.40 11.37
N ILE A 75 -7.17 -5.63 10.35
CA ILE A 75 -5.94 -4.80 10.32
C ILE A 75 -6.05 -3.61 11.27
N ILE A 76 -7.19 -2.90 11.23
CA ILE A 76 -7.36 -1.66 11.99
C ILE A 76 -7.85 -1.89 13.40
N PHE A 77 -8.72 -2.86 13.69
CA PHE A 77 -9.18 -3.04 15.07
C PHE A 77 -8.39 -4.07 15.85
N LYS A 78 -8.08 -5.22 15.25
CA LYS A 78 -7.49 -6.33 16.01
C LYS A 78 -5.98 -6.17 16.20
N GLU A 79 -5.28 -5.70 15.18
CA GLU A 79 -3.80 -5.63 15.22
C GLU A 79 -3.29 -4.40 15.97
N ILE A 80 -3.97 -3.24 15.87
CA ILE A 80 -3.56 -2.04 16.62
C ILE A 80 -3.86 -2.13 18.11
N GLN A 81 -4.81 -2.97 18.53
CA GLN A 81 -5.20 -3.11 19.94
C GLN A 81 -4.06 -3.64 20.82
N ALA A 82 -3.08 -4.34 20.25
CA ALA A 82 -1.90 -4.83 20.96
C ALA A 82 -0.98 -3.70 21.47
N TYR A 83 -1.12 -2.48 20.94
CA TYR A 83 -0.25 -1.36 21.27
C TYR A 83 -0.78 -0.59 22.48
N GLN A 84 0.11 -0.25 23.42
CA GLN A 84 -0.30 0.26 24.72
C GLN A 84 -0.57 1.77 24.75
N THR A 85 0.19 2.56 24.00
CA THR A 85 0.09 4.04 24.05
C THR A 85 -0.68 4.58 22.86
N ALA A 86 -1.32 5.75 23.01
CA ALA A 86 -2.00 6.44 21.92
C ALA A 86 -1.03 6.73 20.76
N LYS A 87 0.19 7.17 21.10
CA LYS A 87 1.28 7.40 20.14
C LYS A 87 1.60 6.17 19.31
N SER A 88 1.86 5.03 19.98
CA SER A 88 2.26 3.82 19.26
C SER A 88 1.10 3.22 18.45
N ARG A 89 -0.15 3.37 18.92
CA ARG A 89 -1.34 3.03 18.12
C ARG A 89 -1.48 3.91 16.89
N ALA A 90 -1.29 5.21 17.00
CA ALA A 90 -1.43 6.14 15.88
C ALA A 90 -0.34 5.91 14.82
N SER A 91 0.90 5.68 15.25
CA SER A 91 2.03 5.31 14.39
C SER A 91 1.79 3.98 13.66
N GLU A 92 1.36 2.93 14.39
CA GLU A 92 1.02 1.65 13.75
C GLU A 92 -0.16 1.80 12.78
N LEU A 93 -1.22 2.51 13.18
CA LEU A 93 -2.38 2.76 12.33
C LEU A 93 -2.00 3.46 11.03
N PHE A 94 -1.07 4.41 11.10
CA PHE A 94 -0.53 5.11 9.93
C PHE A 94 0.17 4.15 8.98
N ALA A 95 1.04 3.28 9.49
CA ALA A 95 1.71 2.28 8.65
C ALA A 95 0.72 1.26 8.05
N ARG A 96 -0.25 0.79 8.84
CA ARG A 96 -1.31 -0.13 8.40
C ARG A 96 -2.22 0.48 7.34
N TYR A 97 -2.51 1.77 7.43
CA TYR A 97 -3.27 2.49 6.40
C TYR A 97 -2.58 2.39 5.04
N PHE A 98 -1.28 2.68 4.94
CA PHE A 98 -0.57 2.58 3.66
C PHE A 98 -0.33 1.13 3.21
N GLU A 99 -0.11 0.21 4.15
CA GLU A 99 -0.02 -1.22 3.86
C GLU A 99 -1.31 -1.74 3.20
N LEU A 100 -2.48 -1.31 3.70
CA LEU A 100 -3.77 -1.68 3.13
C LEU A 100 -3.92 -1.19 1.68
N PHE A 101 -3.45 0.02 1.38
CA PHE A 101 -3.39 0.52 0.00
C PHE A 101 -2.39 -0.23 -0.86
N ALA A 102 -1.29 -0.74 -0.29
CA ALA A 102 -0.36 -1.60 -1.00
C ALA A 102 -0.97 -2.97 -1.35
N TRP A 103 -1.92 -3.47 -0.55
CA TRP A 103 -2.67 -4.69 -0.85
C TRP A 103 -3.71 -4.48 -1.96
N ALA A 104 -4.08 -3.23 -2.25
CA ALA A 104 -5.08 -2.94 -3.27
C ALA A 104 -4.53 -3.27 -4.66
N GLN A 105 -5.30 -4.05 -5.43
CA GLN A 105 -4.92 -4.48 -6.78
C GLN A 105 -5.97 -4.00 -7.79
N GLU A 106 -5.52 -3.31 -8.85
CA GLU A 106 -6.39 -2.80 -9.92
C GLU A 106 -6.49 -3.76 -11.12
N VAL A 107 -5.57 -4.73 -11.25
CA VAL A 107 -5.58 -5.72 -12.34
C VAL A 107 -6.10 -7.04 -11.82
N TYR A 108 -7.26 -7.47 -12.31
CA TYR A 108 -7.89 -8.73 -11.99
C TYR A 108 -7.10 -9.90 -12.60
N PRO A 109 -6.47 -10.79 -11.80
CA PRO A 109 -6.24 -12.15 -12.27
C PRO A 109 -7.62 -12.79 -12.44
N LYS A 110 -7.87 -13.47 -13.56
CA LYS A 110 -9.14 -14.18 -13.84
C LYS A 110 -9.56 -15.16 -12.73
N ASP A 111 -8.62 -15.51 -11.86
CA ASP A 111 -8.74 -16.62 -10.91
C ASP A 111 -8.82 -16.15 -9.44
N LYS A 112 -8.89 -14.84 -9.17
CA LYS A 112 -9.06 -14.32 -7.80
C LYS A 112 -10.45 -13.78 -7.56
N GLU A 113 -11.20 -14.51 -6.73
CA GLU A 113 -12.61 -14.25 -6.40
C GLU A 113 -12.80 -12.97 -5.55
N TYR A 114 -11.75 -12.49 -4.86
CA TYR A 114 -11.84 -11.37 -3.93
C TYR A 114 -10.51 -10.59 -3.85
N LEU A 115 -10.51 -9.35 -4.36
CA LEU A 115 -9.42 -8.38 -4.21
C LEU A 115 -10.00 -7.05 -3.73
N ILE A 116 -9.30 -6.39 -2.81
CA ILE A 116 -9.61 -5.00 -2.45
C ILE A 116 -9.15 -4.11 -3.60
N ARG A 117 -10.03 -3.25 -4.11
CA ARG A 117 -9.66 -2.20 -5.07
C ARG A 117 -9.33 -0.92 -4.35
N THR A 118 -8.46 -0.11 -4.93
CA THR A 118 -8.10 1.20 -4.36
C THR A 118 -9.34 2.09 -4.27
N GLN A 119 -10.25 1.98 -5.23
CA GLN A 119 -11.53 2.70 -5.22
C GLN A 119 -12.42 2.34 -4.03
N ASP A 120 -12.42 1.07 -3.60
CA ASP A 120 -13.23 0.65 -2.46
C ASP A 120 -12.65 1.22 -1.15
N LEU A 121 -11.31 1.26 -1.02
CA LEU A 121 -10.64 1.92 0.10
C LEU A 121 -10.86 3.43 0.10
N ASN A 122 -10.79 4.09 -1.06
CA ASN A 122 -11.03 5.53 -1.18
C ASN A 122 -12.45 5.93 -0.75
N LYS A 123 -13.45 5.06 -0.96
CA LYS A 123 -14.82 5.30 -0.47
C LYS A 123 -14.92 5.20 1.05
N VAL A 124 -14.11 4.36 1.67
CA VAL A 124 -14.07 4.25 3.14
C VAL A 124 -13.30 5.43 3.73
N PHE A 125 -12.08 5.68 3.24
CA PHE A 125 -11.13 6.62 3.84
C PHE A 125 -11.18 8.02 3.22
N LEU A 126 -12.37 8.61 3.10
CA LEU A 126 -12.57 9.91 2.45
C LEU A 126 -11.92 11.06 3.23
N ALA A 127 -12.19 11.17 4.52
CA ALA A 127 -11.67 12.23 5.37
C ALA A 127 -10.15 12.08 5.58
N THR A 128 -9.68 10.86 5.74
CA THR A 128 -8.26 10.50 5.84
C THR A 128 -7.51 10.84 4.56
N TYR A 129 -8.11 10.58 3.38
CA TYR A 129 -7.53 10.96 2.10
C TYR A 129 -7.42 12.48 1.93
N GLN A 130 -8.42 13.24 2.39
CA GLN A 130 -8.37 14.70 2.39
C GLN A 130 -7.26 15.23 3.30
N TRP A 131 -7.11 14.65 4.50
CA TRP A 131 -5.99 14.96 5.39
C TRP A 131 -4.65 14.66 4.72
N LYS A 132 -4.50 13.49 4.09
CA LYS A 132 -3.29 13.13 3.34
C LYS A 132 -2.96 14.20 2.30
N LYS A 133 -3.93 14.60 1.49
CA LYS A 133 -3.74 15.60 0.42
C LYS A 133 -3.35 16.99 0.93
N SER A 134 -3.94 17.41 2.04
CA SER A 134 -3.78 18.78 2.57
C SER A 134 -2.61 18.93 3.53
N CYS A 135 -2.22 17.86 4.23
CA CYS A 135 -1.22 17.88 5.28
C CYS A 135 0.02 17.05 4.93
N LEU A 136 -0.16 15.75 4.61
CA LEU A 136 0.97 14.85 4.40
C LEU A 136 1.69 15.07 3.07
N ASP A 137 0.93 15.13 1.97
CA ASP A 137 1.48 15.20 0.62
C ASP A 137 2.37 16.43 0.41
N PRO A 138 2.00 17.66 0.85
CA PRO A 138 2.89 18.82 0.75
C PRO A 138 4.22 18.61 1.49
N GLN A 139 4.16 18.14 2.74
CA GLN A 139 5.36 17.89 3.56
C GLN A 139 6.29 16.84 2.94
N MET A 140 5.71 15.77 2.35
CA MET A 140 6.49 14.79 1.61
C MET A 140 7.12 15.39 0.36
N MET A 141 6.35 16.14 -0.43
CA MET A 141 6.79 16.68 -1.72
C MET A 141 7.92 17.71 -1.60
N ASP A 142 8.05 18.35 -0.44
CA ASP A 142 9.14 19.28 -0.10
C ASP A 142 10.43 18.55 0.31
N ARG A 143 10.34 17.26 0.68
CA ARG A 143 11.48 16.43 1.12
C ARG A 143 11.98 15.47 0.04
N ILE A 144 11.19 15.23 -1.01
CA ILE A 144 11.59 14.34 -2.11
C ILE A 144 12.70 15.02 -2.92
N ASP A 145 13.79 14.28 -3.12
CA ASP A 145 14.89 14.70 -3.95
C ASP A 145 14.42 15.08 -5.37
N LYS A 146 14.99 16.17 -5.92
CA LYS A 146 14.57 16.74 -7.19
C LYS A 146 14.71 15.75 -8.35
N GLU A 147 15.79 14.99 -8.40
CA GLU A 147 16.02 14.01 -9.47
C GLU A 147 15.03 12.85 -9.36
N ILE A 148 14.76 12.37 -8.14
CA ILE A 148 13.76 11.34 -7.89
C ILE A 148 12.36 11.83 -8.30
N LYS A 149 12.01 13.07 -7.96
CA LYS A 149 10.74 13.71 -8.34
C LYS A 149 10.59 13.80 -9.85
N GLU A 150 11.63 14.26 -10.54
CA GLU A 150 11.65 14.36 -12.00
C GLU A 150 11.55 13.00 -12.68
N TYR A 151 12.29 11.99 -12.19
CA TYR A 151 12.23 10.63 -12.70
C TYR A 151 10.84 10.00 -12.52
N SER A 152 10.26 10.17 -11.33
CA SER A 152 8.94 9.61 -10.99
C SER A 152 7.84 10.24 -11.84
N ASN A 153 7.86 11.55 -12.03
CA ASN A 153 6.88 12.27 -12.88
C ASN A 153 6.93 11.84 -14.35
N LYS A 154 8.14 11.55 -14.87
CA LYS A 154 8.33 11.00 -16.22
C LYS A 154 7.78 9.58 -16.35
N THR A 155 7.76 8.82 -15.26
CA THR A 155 7.36 7.39 -15.25
C THR A 155 5.88 7.20 -14.96
N ALA A 156 5.28 8.08 -14.14
CA ALA A 156 3.89 8.00 -13.67
C ALA A 156 2.81 8.17 -14.77
N THR A 157 3.20 8.52 -15.99
CA THR A 157 2.29 8.91 -17.08
C THR A 157 2.24 7.93 -18.24
N LYS A 158 2.77 6.71 -18.09
CA LYS A 158 2.39 5.64 -19.04
C LYS A 158 0.95 5.27 -18.76
N ASP A 159 0.05 5.90 -19.52
CA ASP A 159 -1.36 5.56 -19.62
C ASP A 159 -1.50 4.03 -19.59
N VAL A 160 -2.23 3.51 -18.60
CA VAL A 160 -2.38 2.06 -18.38
C VAL A 160 -2.97 1.40 -19.63
N THR A 161 -3.72 2.15 -20.44
CA THR A 161 -4.23 1.68 -21.75
C THR A 161 -3.15 1.57 -22.82
N LYS A 162 -2.03 2.31 -22.69
CA LYS A 162 -0.84 2.26 -23.56
C LYS A 162 0.22 1.28 -23.06
N VAL A 163 0.07 0.74 -21.86
CA VAL A 163 0.83 -0.44 -21.42
C VAL A 163 0.24 -1.66 -22.14
N GLN A 164 0.48 -1.75 -23.45
CA GLN A 164 0.21 -2.97 -24.19
C GLN A 164 1.00 -4.09 -23.51
N SER A 165 0.28 -5.07 -22.98
CA SER A 165 0.86 -6.30 -22.49
C SER A 165 1.54 -7.00 -23.67
N SER A 166 2.84 -6.78 -23.85
CA SER A 166 3.66 -7.48 -24.84
C SER A 166 3.68 -9.02 -24.65
N TRP A 167 2.96 -9.51 -23.65
CA TRP A 167 2.69 -10.92 -23.37
C TRP A 167 1.59 -11.53 -24.26
N THR A 168 0.58 -10.77 -24.69
CA THR A 168 -0.51 -11.31 -25.53
C THR A 168 -0.06 -11.60 -26.97
N ASN A 169 0.92 -10.84 -27.47
CA ASN A 169 1.49 -11.07 -28.80
C ASN A 169 2.41 -12.30 -28.88
N LYS A 170 2.77 -12.92 -27.75
CA LYS A 170 3.54 -14.20 -27.74
C LYS A 170 2.66 -15.44 -27.85
N PHE A 171 1.35 -15.31 -27.69
CA PHE A 171 0.41 -16.43 -27.74
C PHE A 171 -0.75 -16.19 -28.70
N SER A 172 -0.49 -15.52 -29.83
CA SER A 172 -1.45 -15.55 -30.94
C SER A 172 -1.50 -16.98 -31.50
N PRO A 173 -2.67 -17.63 -31.57
CA PRO A 173 -2.83 -18.96 -32.11
C PRO A 173 -2.76 -18.87 -33.64
N GLY A 174 -1.54 -18.80 -34.17
CA GLY A 174 -1.29 -18.63 -35.60
C GLY A 174 0.02 -19.31 -36.00
N GLY A 175 -0.05 -20.62 -36.22
CA GLY A 175 0.92 -21.32 -37.08
C GLY A 175 2.12 -21.97 -36.40
N LYS A 176 1.89 -23.11 -35.75
CA LYS A 176 2.59 -24.38 -36.03
C LYS A 176 1.94 -25.49 -35.20
N LYS A 177 1.36 -26.48 -35.87
CA LYS A 177 1.02 -27.76 -35.24
C LYS A 177 2.30 -28.30 -34.60
N ILE A 178 2.36 -28.28 -33.28
CA ILE A 178 3.29 -29.12 -32.54
C ILE A 178 2.67 -30.52 -32.64
N SER A 179 3.29 -31.38 -33.44
CA SER A 179 3.01 -32.81 -33.42
C SER A 179 3.09 -33.31 -31.99
N SER A 180 2.08 -34.05 -31.55
CA SER A 180 2.00 -34.67 -30.23
C SER A 180 3.32 -35.34 -29.87
N ILE A 181 3.87 -34.99 -28.70
CA ILE A 181 5.04 -35.66 -28.11
C ILE A 181 4.65 -36.89 -27.29
N PHE A 182 3.34 -37.14 -27.14
CA PHE A 182 2.81 -38.39 -26.61
C PHE A 182 2.28 -39.19 -27.80
N GLY A 183 3.09 -40.15 -28.23
CA GLY A 183 2.64 -41.19 -29.15
C GLY A 183 1.49 -41.95 -28.49
N ASP A 184 0.46 -42.19 -29.28
CA ASP A 184 -0.50 -43.25 -28.99
C ASP A 184 0.26 -44.57 -29.26
N ASP A 185 0.58 -45.28 -28.18
CA ASP A 185 0.99 -46.69 -28.24
C ASP A 185 -0.27 -47.53 -28.44
N ASP A 186 -0.38 -48.16 -29.63
CA ASP A 186 -1.08 -49.42 -29.87
C ASP A 186 -0.17 -50.33 -30.72
#